data_AF-A0A7C8F6A2-F1
#
_entry.id   AF-A0A7C8F6A2-F1
#
_cell.length_a   1.000
_cell.length_b   1.000
_cell.length_c   1.000
_cell.angle_alpha   90.00
_cell.angle_beta   90.00
_cell.angle_gamma   90.00
#
_symmetry.space_group_name_H-M   'P 1'
#
loop_
_entity.id
_entity.type
_entity.pdbx_description
1 polymer ?
#
loop_
_entity_poly.entity_id
_entity_poly.type
_entity_poly.pdbx_seq_one_letter_code
_entity_poly.pdbx_strand_id
1 'polypeptide(L)'
;MKTILTLVLAAMILTPHTTYAAERGKSQAQIETAQAALNDFKTKAGADASLVSSELESAARYLEKAAAALKGGEKMFGGLSDEAEQDVNHETAMLEVTLKLAATKLERTKIGAELTLLGKKVDAIKAKLKIFDDFRAEIARLKAELATNEKVVKEREALKAEKSALEAQIAKLSAEMTQLEALKEENLRLNRKLENIEVTQQSIQVQPRPKAAAPAPEAIVIPVKVVEPPVAEKGIAAQTEANPPPPAHEVAPPVEAAEPPVTERMPDVVAEPEKVSGAEPSKPEEAPAPLDAASSAEK
;
A
#
# COMPACT_ATOMS: atom_id res chain seq x y z
N MET A 1 28.06 -10.77 -50.34
CA MET A 1 28.99 -10.45 -49.23
C MET A 1 30.41 -10.94 -49.47
N LYS A 2 30.64 -12.19 -49.92
CA LYS A 2 32.01 -12.70 -50.16
C LYS A 2 32.80 -11.92 -51.23
N THR A 3 32.16 -11.44 -52.29
CA THR A 3 32.76 -10.65 -53.38
C THR A 3 33.11 -9.21 -52.99
N ILE A 4 32.38 -8.62 -52.05
CA ILE A 4 32.69 -7.27 -51.52
C ILE A 4 33.94 -7.34 -50.64
N LEU A 5 34.08 -8.42 -49.85
CA LEU A 5 35.27 -8.66 -49.03
C LEU A 5 36.53 -8.90 -49.89
N THR A 6 36.40 -9.56 -51.05
CA THR A 6 37.53 -9.78 -51.97
C THR A 6 37.95 -8.50 -52.70
N LEU A 7 37.00 -7.62 -53.05
CA LEU A 7 37.28 -6.36 -53.72
C LEU A 7 37.96 -5.35 -52.79
N VAL A 8 37.58 -5.32 -51.50
CA VAL A 8 38.24 -4.50 -50.47
C VAL A 8 39.65 -5.01 -50.16
N LEU A 9 39.87 -6.33 -50.20
CA LEU A 9 41.18 -6.93 -49.97
C LEU A 9 42.13 -6.74 -51.16
N ALA A 10 41.62 -6.74 -52.39
CA ALA A 10 42.41 -6.50 -53.61
C ALA A 10 42.79 -5.01 -53.79
N ALA A 11 41.95 -4.09 -53.33
CA ALA A 11 42.23 -2.65 -53.38
C ALA A 11 43.34 -2.22 -52.39
N MET A 12 43.68 -3.05 -51.39
CA MET A 12 44.75 -2.76 -50.44
C MET A 12 46.16 -3.15 -50.92
N ILE A 13 46.30 -3.85 -52.05
CA ILE A 13 47.59 -4.44 -52.47
C ILE A 13 48.22 -3.68 -53.66
N LEU A 14 47.50 -2.76 -54.32
CA LEU A 14 48.01 -1.98 -55.45
C LEU A 14 48.03 -0.48 -55.15
N THR A 15 49.09 -0.02 -54.47
CA THR A 15 49.48 1.40 -54.49
C THR A 15 50.97 1.52 -54.83
N PRO A 16 51.35 2.31 -55.85
CA PRO A 16 52.73 2.40 -56.33
C PRO A 16 53.64 3.16 -55.36
N HIS A 17 54.84 2.62 -55.12
CA HIS A 17 55.87 3.16 -54.24
C HIS A 17 56.71 4.26 -54.92
N THR A 18 56.31 5.53 -54.76
CA THR A 18 57.20 6.68 -55.03
C THR A 18 56.94 7.80 -54.02
N THR A 19 57.20 7.57 -52.72
CA THR A 19 56.89 8.56 -51.65
C THR A 19 57.80 8.48 -50.40
N TYR A 20 59.12 8.31 -50.54
CA TYR A 20 60.01 8.18 -49.37
C TYR A 20 60.07 9.41 -48.42
N ALA A 21 59.76 10.61 -48.90
CA ALA A 21 59.65 11.80 -48.06
C ALA A 21 58.27 11.94 -47.36
N ALA A 22 57.22 11.29 -47.87
CA ALA A 22 55.87 11.38 -47.31
C ALA A 22 55.65 10.44 -46.11
N GLU A 23 56.40 9.33 -46.05
CA GLU A 23 56.25 8.28 -45.02
C GLU A 23 56.59 8.77 -43.60
N ARG A 24 57.61 9.62 -43.47
CA ARG A 24 57.92 10.30 -42.20
C ARG A 24 56.77 11.20 -41.75
N GLY A 25 56.22 12.00 -42.67
CA GLY A 25 55.09 12.89 -42.38
C GLY A 25 53.84 12.13 -41.94
N LYS A 26 53.55 10.98 -42.56
CA LYS A 26 52.46 10.07 -42.18
C LYS A 26 52.67 9.49 -40.78
N SER A 27 53.86 8.94 -40.51
CA SER A 27 54.21 8.36 -39.20
C SER A 27 54.16 9.41 -38.08
N GLN A 28 54.60 10.63 -38.36
CA GLN A 28 54.49 11.75 -37.44
C GLN A 28 53.02 12.13 -37.17
N ALA A 29 52.19 12.27 -38.20
CA ALA A 29 50.77 12.56 -38.03
C ALA A 29 50.03 11.46 -37.21
N GLN A 30 50.45 10.20 -37.35
CA GLN A 30 49.92 9.09 -36.56
C GLN A 30 50.29 9.19 -35.07
N ILE A 31 51.53 9.58 -34.75
CA ILE A 31 51.95 9.84 -33.37
C ILE A 31 51.20 11.03 -32.78
N GLU A 32 51.03 12.12 -33.55
CA GLU A 32 50.26 13.29 -33.11
C GLU A 32 48.80 12.94 -32.83
N THR A 33 48.19 12.10 -33.69
CA THR A 33 46.83 11.57 -33.49
C THR A 33 46.75 10.70 -32.23
N ALA A 34 47.73 9.82 -32.01
CA ALA A 34 47.79 8.96 -30.83
C ALA A 34 47.99 9.76 -29.54
N GLN A 35 48.80 10.83 -29.59
CA GLN A 35 48.98 11.77 -28.49
C GLN A 35 47.70 12.53 -28.16
N ALA A 36 46.98 13.02 -29.18
CA ALA A 36 45.68 13.66 -29.00
C ALA A 36 44.68 12.69 -28.36
N ALA A 37 44.60 11.44 -28.84
CA ALA A 37 43.73 10.41 -28.28
C ALA A 37 44.03 10.11 -26.80
N LEU A 38 45.31 10.04 -26.42
CA LEU A 38 45.72 9.85 -25.03
C LEU A 38 45.29 11.04 -24.13
N ASN A 39 45.48 12.27 -24.60
CA ASN A 39 45.09 13.47 -23.85
C ASN A 39 43.58 13.63 -23.73
N ASP A 40 42.85 13.35 -24.81
CA ASP A 40 41.38 13.33 -24.82
C ASP A 40 40.86 12.29 -23.84
N PHE A 41 41.46 11.09 -23.82
CA PHE A 41 41.07 10.05 -22.89
C PHE A 41 41.36 10.44 -21.43
N LYS A 42 42.52 11.01 -21.12
CA LYS A 42 42.83 11.56 -19.78
C LYS A 42 41.79 12.60 -19.34
N THR A 43 41.42 13.49 -20.24
CA THR A 43 40.41 14.53 -19.99
C THR A 43 39.03 13.92 -19.72
N LYS A 44 38.61 12.93 -20.54
CA LYS A 44 37.35 12.21 -20.35
C LYS A 44 37.30 11.38 -19.07
N ALA A 45 38.44 10.81 -18.66
CA ALA A 45 38.55 10.06 -17.41
C ALA A 45 38.38 10.98 -16.19
N GLY A 46 38.87 12.23 -16.24
CA GLY A 46 38.65 13.22 -15.20
C GLY A 46 39.06 12.72 -13.81
N ALA A 47 38.16 12.81 -12.84
CA ALA A 47 38.39 12.32 -11.48
C ALA A 47 38.60 10.78 -11.40
N ASP A 48 38.08 10.04 -12.37
CA ASP A 48 38.18 8.58 -12.44
C ASP A 48 39.49 8.10 -13.07
N ALA A 49 40.39 9.01 -13.48
CA ALA A 49 41.69 8.65 -14.07
C ALA A 49 42.54 7.74 -13.16
N SER A 50 42.35 7.82 -11.84
CA SER A 50 43.01 6.95 -10.87
C SER A 50 42.64 5.47 -11.04
N LEU A 51 41.45 5.16 -11.57
CA LEU A 51 40.98 3.79 -11.80
C LEU A 51 41.64 3.11 -13.01
N VAL A 52 42.26 3.90 -13.89
CA VAL A 52 42.87 3.46 -15.16
C VAL A 52 44.30 3.99 -15.32
N SER A 53 44.96 4.32 -14.21
CA SER A 53 46.30 4.93 -14.18
C SER A 53 47.36 4.01 -14.82
N SER A 54 47.30 2.71 -14.55
CA SER A 54 48.24 1.73 -15.12
C SER A 54 48.13 1.62 -16.65
N GLU A 55 46.91 1.68 -17.20
CA GLU A 55 46.69 1.70 -18.65
C GLU A 55 47.16 3.02 -19.26
N LEU A 56 46.89 4.16 -18.59
CA LEU A 56 47.37 5.48 -19.03
C LEU A 56 48.90 5.55 -19.08
N GLU A 57 49.59 4.97 -18.10
CA GLU A 57 51.06 4.87 -18.09
C GLU A 57 51.56 3.96 -19.21
N SER A 58 50.91 2.82 -19.42
CA SER A 58 51.29 1.89 -20.49
C SER A 58 51.09 2.51 -21.88
N ALA A 59 49.96 3.20 -22.09
CA ALA A 59 49.68 3.96 -23.32
C ALA A 59 50.73 5.07 -23.54
N ALA A 60 51.11 5.81 -22.50
CA ALA A 60 52.16 6.82 -22.59
C ALA A 60 53.53 6.21 -22.99
N ARG A 61 53.89 5.05 -22.42
CA ARG A 61 55.13 4.33 -22.79
C ARG A 61 55.13 3.88 -24.26
N TYR A 62 53.99 3.39 -24.77
CA TYR A 62 53.88 3.03 -26.18
C TYR A 62 54.02 4.25 -27.10
N LEU A 63 53.48 5.41 -26.71
CA LEU A 63 53.69 6.67 -27.44
C LEU A 63 55.17 7.09 -27.46
N GLU A 64 55.87 6.97 -26.32
CA GLU A 64 57.30 7.28 -26.20
C GLU A 64 58.14 6.36 -27.10
N LYS A 65 57.82 5.06 -27.15
CA LYS A 65 58.49 4.11 -28.06
C LYS A 65 58.24 4.42 -29.53
N ALA A 66 57.00 4.77 -29.91
CA ALA A 66 56.69 5.20 -31.27
C ALA A 66 57.50 6.46 -31.65
N ALA A 67 57.59 7.44 -30.76
CA ALA A 67 58.39 8.64 -30.97
C ALA A 67 59.90 8.33 -31.08
N ALA A 68 60.41 7.40 -30.27
CA ALA A 68 61.80 6.95 -30.33
C ALA A 68 62.10 6.22 -31.66
N ALA A 69 61.20 5.36 -32.13
CA ALA A 69 61.33 4.68 -33.42
C ALA A 69 61.35 5.66 -34.59
N LEU A 70 60.45 6.65 -34.60
CA LEU A 70 60.42 7.71 -35.61
C LEU A 70 61.75 8.50 -35.65
N LYS A 71 62.32 8.80 -34.48
CA LYS A 71 63.58 9.56 -34.35
C LYS A 71 64.81 8.73 -34.71
N GLY A 72 64.83 7.45 -34.35
CA GLY A 72 65.96 6.54 -34.56
C GLY A 72 66.03 5.93 -35.97
N GLY A 73 64.89 5.86 -36.67
CA GLY A 73 64.77 5.22 -37.98
C GLY A 73 65.11 6.09 -39.20
N GLU A 74 65.71 7.26 -39.02
CA GLU A 74 66.02 8.17 -40.12
C GLU A 74 67.18 7.61 -40.97
N LYS A 75 66.91 7.33 -42.25
CA LYS A 75 67.93 6.86 -43.21
C LYS A 75 68.90 8.00 -43.55
N MET A 76 70.17 7.68 -43.83
CA MET A 76 71.22 8.67 -44.15
C MET A 76 70.91 9.59 -45.35
N PHE A 77 69.99 9.18 -46.24
CA PHE A 77 69.57 9.95 -47.42
C PHE A 77 68.17 10.56 -47.28
N GLY A 78 67.68 10.67 -46.03
CA GLY A 78 66.32 11.11 -45.73
C GLY A 78 65.29 9.97 -45.86
N GLY A 79 64.12 10.18 -45.24
CA GLY A 79 63.07 9.16 -45.15
C GLY A 79 63.21 8.25 -43.94
N LEU A 80 62.15 7.49 -43.67
CA LEU A 80 62.07 6.56 -42.54
C LEU A 80 62.48 5.14 -43.01
N SER A 81 63.09 4.35 -42.13
CA SER A 81 63.31 2.93 -42.39
C SER A 81 62.02 2.14 -42.26
N ASP A 82 61.93 1.06 -43.02
CA ASP A 82 60.72 0.23 -43.11
C ASP A 82 60.46 -0.44 -41.75
N GLU A 83 61.53 -0.79 -41.03
CA GLU A 83 61.48 -1.29 -39.65
C GLU A 83 60.93 -0.23 -38.69
N ALA A 84 61.37 1.03 -38.83
CA ALA A 84 60.89 2.10 -37.98
C ALA A 84 59.43 2.49 -38.27
N GLU A 85 58.99 2.43 -39.53
CA GLU A 85 57.56 2.57 -39.86
C GLU A 85 56.75 1.44 -39.22
N GLN A 86 57.23 0.20 -39.29
CA GLN A 86 56.57 -0.94 -38.66
C GLN A 86 56.49 -0.78 -37.13
N ASP A 87 57.57 -0.31 -36.49
CA ASP A 87 57.60 -0.06 -35.05
C ASP A 87 56.63 1.07 -34.65
N VAL A 88 56.60 2.20 -35.39
CA VAL A 88 55.62 3.27 -35.15
C VAL A 88 54.19 2.74 -35.28
N ASN A 89 53.91 1.95 -36.32
CA ASN A 89 52.60 1.34 -36.51
C ASN A 89 52.22 0.38 -35.39
N HIS A 90 53.14 -0.48 -34.97
CA HIS A 90 52.90 -1.44 -33.90
C HIS A 90 52.65 -0.74 -32.56
N GLU A 91 53.51 0.19 -32.17
CA GLU A 91 53.44 0.87 -30.87
C GLU A 91 52.20 1.77 -30.78
N THR A 92 51.84 2.47 -31.86
CA THR A 92 50.59 3.25 -31.89
C THR A 92 49.33 2.37 -31.86
N ALA A 93 49.36 1.17 -32.47
CA ALA A 93 48.28 0.20 -32.34
C ALA A 93 48.16 -0.35 -30.90
N MET A 94 49.29 -0.61 -30.24
CA MET A 94 49.32 -1.04 -28.84
C MET A 94 48.78 0.03 -27.89
N LEU A 95 49.08 1.30 -28.15
CA LEU A 95 48.47 2.44 -27.46
C LEU A 95 46.95 2.43 -27.62
N GLU A 96 46.44 2.27 -28.85
CA GLU A 96 44.99 2.28 -29.11
C GLU A 96 44.27 1.15 -28.37
N VAL A 97 44.82 -0.07 -28.41
CA VAL A 97 44.28 -1.23 -27.66
C VAL A 97 44.27 -0.95 -26.17
N THR A 98 45.34 -0.35 -25.64
CA THR A 98 45.46 0.00 -24.22
C THR A 98 44.42 1.04 -23.81
N LEU A 99 44.18 2.06 -24.64
CA LEU A 99 43.12 3.05 -24.39
C LEU A 99 41.71 2.43 -24.44
N LYS A 100 41.45 1.49 -25.36
CA LYS A 100 40.17 0.75 -25.39
C LYS A 100 39.97 -0.11 -24.15
N LEU A 101 41.03 -0.74 -23.64
CA LEU A 101 41.00 -1.48 -22.39
C LEU A 101 40.68 -0.55 -21.21
N ALA A 102 41.36 0.60 -21.13
CA ALA A 102 41.10 1.62 -20.13
C ALA A 102 39.64 2.09 -20.16
N ALA A 103 39.12 2.40 -21.35
CA ALA A 103 37.72 2.79 -21.54
C ALA A 103 36.75 1.72 -21.04
N THR A 104 37.01 0.45 -21.36
CA THR A 104 36.18 -0.69 -20.91
C THR A 104 36.19 -0.86 -19.40
N LYS A 105 37.36 -0.68 -18.75
CA LYS A 105 37.47 -0.74 -17.29
C LYS A 105 36.69 0.39 -16.62
N LEU A 106 36.85 1.60 -17.12
CA LEU A 106 36.15 2.78 -16.62
C LEU A 106 34.63 2.60 -16.72
N GLU A 107 34.15 2.17 -17.88
CA GLU A 107 32.72 1.92 -18.10
C GLU A 107 32.18 0.82 -17.16
N ARG A 108 32.93 -0.27 -16.99
CA ARG A 108 32.56 -1.34 -16.06
C ARG A 108 32.44 -0.84 -14.63
N THR A 109 33.35 0.03 -14.18
CA THR A 109 33.27 0.59 -12.82
C THR A 109 32.06 1.49 -12.64
N LYS A 110 31.70 2.31 -13.64
CA LYS A 110 30.50 3.16 -13.62
C LYS A 110 29.23 2.32 -13.56
N ILE A 111 29.10 1.33 -14.45
CA ILE A 111 27.98 0.39 -14.47
C ILE A 111 27.85 -0.34 -13.12
N GLY A 112 28.96 -0.77 -12.52
CA GLY A 112 28.95 -1.43 -11.21
C GLY A 112 28.42 -0.53 -10.08
N ALA A 113 28.81 0.74 -10.08
CA ALA A 113 28.31 1.73 -9.12
C ALA A 113 26.81 2.01 -9.32
N GLU A 114 26.36 2.15 -10.57
CA GLU A 114 24.95 2.35 -10.91
C GLU A 114 24.09 1.14 -10.52
N LEU A 115 24.56 -0.08 -10.78
CA LEU A 115 23.87 -1.32 -10.41
C LEU A 115 23.71 -1.41 -8.89
N THR A 116 24.76 -1.06 -8.14
CA THR A 116 24.71 -1.02 -6.66
C THR A 116 23.69 0.00 -6.17
N LEU A 117 23.66 1.20 -6.78
CA LEU A 117 22.67 2.23 -6.45
C LEU A 117 21.25 1.77 -6.78
N LEU A 118 21.06 1.12 -7.93
CA LEU A 118 19.77 0.59 -8.35
C LEU A 118 19.28 -0.51 -7.41
N GLY A 119 20.17 -1.40 -6.97
CA GLY A 119 19.87 -2.41 -5.95
C GLY A 119 19.31 -1.80 -4.67
N LYS A 120 19.97 -0.76 -4.13
CA LYS A 120 19.48 -0.02 -2.94
C LYS A 120 18.10 0.59 -3.17
N LYS A 121 17.84 1.17 -4.35
CA LYS A 121 16.53 1.73 -4.70
C LYS A 121 15.45 0.65 -4.77
N VAL A 122 15.76 -0.51 -5.34
CA VAL A 122 14.84 -1.66 -5.41
C VAL A 122 14.48 -2.13 -4.01
N ASP A 123 15.44 -2.25 -3.11
CA ASP A 123 15.18 -2.68 -1.72
C ASP A 123 14.33 -1.66 -0.95
N ALA A 124 14.58 -0.35 -1.15
CA ALA A 124 13.73 0.70 -0.59
C ALA A 124 12.29 0.63 -1.13
N ILE A 125 12.10 0.31 -2.41
CA ILE A 125 10.77 0.13 -3.00
C ILE A 125 10.08 -1.11 -2.42
N LYS A 126 10.79 -2.24 -2.26
CA LYS A 126 10.24 -3.45 -1.63
C LYS A 126 9.79 -3.18 -0.19
N ALA A 127 10.58 -2.44 0.59
CA ALA A 127 10.20 -2.04 1.94
C ALA A 127 8.92 -1.19 1.94
N LYS A 128 8.79 -0.24 1.01
CA LYS A 128 7.56 0.55 0.86
C LYS A 128 6.36 -0.29 0.44
N LEU A 129 6.53 -1.24 -0.48
CA LEU A 129 5.46 -2.15 -0.91
C LEU A 129 4.94 -2.98 0.27
N LYS A 130 5.83 -3.47 1.13
CA LYS A 130 5.43 -4.18 2.35
C LYS A 130 4.51 -3.32 3.25
N ILE A 131 4.84 -2.05 3.45
CA ILE A 131 4.00 -1.12 4.22
C ILE A 131 2.61 -0.97 3.58
N PHE A 132 2.51 -0.88 2.25
CA PHE A 132 1.23 -0.82 1.57
C PHE A 132 0.41 -2.11 1.73
N ASP A 133 1.06 -3.27 1.73
CA ASP A 133 0.38 -4.55 1.97
C ASP A 133 -0.09 -4.66 3.43
N ASP A 134 0.71 -4.21 4.40
CA ASP A 134 0.31 -4.12 5.81
C ASP A 134 -0.90 -3.18 5.99
N PHE A 135 -0.92 -2.03 5.31
CA PHE A 135 -2.07 -1.12 5.31
C PHE A 135 -3.30 -1.73 4.65
N ARG A 136 -3.16 -2.51 3.58
CA ARG A 136 -4.29 -3.22 2.97
C ARG A 136 -4.88 -4.26 3.92
N ALA A 137 -4.03 -5.00 4.62
CA ALA A 137 -4.46 -5.97 5.63
C ALA A 137 -5.20 -5.27 6.77
N GLU A 138 -4.68 -4.14 7.27
CA GLU A 138 -5.32 -3.37 8.33
C GLU A 138 -6.65 -2.77 7.90
N ILE A 139 -6.75 -2.23 6.68
CA ILE A 139 -8.03 -1.75 6.12
C ILE A 139 -9.05 -2.89 6.04
N ALA A 140 -8.63 -4.10 5.63
CA ALA A 140 -9.53 -5.25 5.59
C ALA A 140 -10.02 -5.65 7.00
N ARG A 141 -9.12 -5.64 7.99
CA ARG A 141 -9.44 -5.89 9.41
C ARG A 141 -10.43 -4.88 9.95
N LEU A 142 -10.18 -3.58 9.75
CA LEU A 142 -11.06 -2.50 10.19
C LEU A 142 -12.45 -2.56 9.54
N LYS A 143 -12.52 -2.94 8.26
CA LYS A 143 -13.82 -3.17 7.58
C LYS A 143 -14.62 -4.31 8.21
N ALA A 144 -13.96 -5.40 8.61
CA ALA A 144 -14.61 -6.51 9.29
C ALA A 144 -15.10 -6.14 10.71
N GLU A 145 -14.30 -5.35 11.45
CA GLU A 145 -14.72 -4.81 12.75
C GLU A 145 -15.92 -3.86 12.62
N LEU A 146 -15.91 -2.98 11.62
CA LEU A 146 -17.03 -2.08 11.36
C LEU A 146 -18.33 -2.86 11.12
N ALA A 147 -18.29 -3.88 10.26
CA ALA A 147 -19.44 -4.74 10.00
C ALA A 147 -19.95 -5.47 11.25
N THR A 148 -19.05 -5.81 12.18
CA THR A 148 -19.41 -6.42 13.46
C THR A 148 -20.08 -5.40 14.39
N ASN A 149 -19.53 -4.19 14.49
CA ASN A 149 -20.12 -3.11 15.27
C ASN A 149 -21.52 -2.71 14.77
N GLU A 150 -21.74 -2.70 13.45
CA GLU A 150 -23.06 -2.46 12.88
C GLU A 150 -24.11 -3.49 13.31
N LYS A 151 -23.71 -4.77 13.48
CA LYS A 151 -24.60 -5.81 14.02
C LYS A 151 -24.94 -5.55 15.49
N VAL A 152 -23.92 -5.24 16.30
CA VAL A 152 -24.10 -4.92 17.72
C VAL A 152 -25.02 -3.71 17.90
N VAL A 153 -24.91 -2.69 17.05
CA VAL A 153 -25.81 -1.52 17.08
C VAL A 153 -27.26 -1.94 16.79
N LYS A 154 -27.49 -2.79 15.79
CA LYS A 154 -28.84 -3.31 15.48
C LYS A 154 -29.41 -4.14 16.62
N GLU A 155 -28.61 -5.02 17.22
CA GLU A 155 -29.01 -5.82 18.38
C GLU A 155 -29.36 -4.94 19.58
N ARG A 156 -28.58 -3.88 19.83
CA ARG A 156 -28.86 -2.92 20.91
C ARG A 156 -30.19 -2.20 20.69
N GLU A 157 -30.50 -1.77 19.47
CA GLU A 157 -31.79 -1.13 19.17
C GLU A 157 -32.95 -2.12 19.31
N ALA A 158 -32.76 -3.40 18.92
CA ALA A 158 -33.76 -4.46 19.14
C ALA A 158 -34.03 -4.70 20.64
N LEU A 159 -32.98 -4.81 21.46
CA LEU A 159 -33.10 -4.97 22.91
C LEU A 159 -33.78 -3.76 23.58
N LYS A 160 -33.54 -2.56 23.06
CA LYS A 160 -34.21 -1.34 23.54
C LYS A 160 -35.72 -1.38 23.25
N ALA A 161 -36.11 -1.84 22.06
CA ALA A 161 -37.52 -2.01 21.71
C ALA A 161 -38.19 -3.10 22.58
N GLU A 162 -37.51 -4.23 22.79
CA GLU A 162 -38.00 -5.31 23.65
C GLU A 162 -38.17 -4.85 25.09
N LYS A 163 -37.18 -4.13 25.64
CA LYS A 163 -37.28 -3.53 26.98
C LYS A 163 -38.52 -2.65 27.11
N SER A 164 -38.77 -1.78 26.14
CA SER A 164 -39.95 -0.91 26.15
C SER A 164 -41.27 -1.71 26.10
N ALA A 165 -41.32 -2.79 25.32
CA ALA A 165 -42.49 -3.67 25.27
C ALA A 165 -42.72 -4.40 26.61
N LEU A 166 -41.66 -4.89 27.24
CA LEU A 166 -41.74 -5.52 28.57
C LEU A 166 -42.18 -4.54 29.65
N GLU A 167 -41.66 -3.30 29.65
CA GLU A 167 -42.11 -2.24 30.56
C GLU A 167 -43.62 -1.96 30.40
N ALA A 168 -44.14 -1.95 29.17
CA ALA A 168 -45.57 -1.81 28.93
C ALA A 168 -46.40 -3.00 29.44
N GLN A 169 -45.90 -4.23 29.27
CA GLN A 169 -46.55 -5.43 29.82
C GLN A 169 -46.56 -5.42 31.35
N ILE A 170 -45.46 -5.02 31.99
CA ILE A 170 -45.38 -4.87 33.45
C ILE A 170 -46.41 -3.84 33.94
N ALA A 171 -46.51 -2.70 33.28
CA ALA A 171 -47.50 -1.67 33.63
C ALA A 171 -48.95 -2.21 33.51
N LYS A 172 -49.25 -2.95 32.44
CA LYS A 172 -50.55 -3.58 32.24
C LYS A 172 -50.88 -4.62 33.31
N LEU A 173 -49.97 -5.55 33.59
CA LEU A 173 -50.16 -6.58 34.62
C LEU A 173 -50.31 -5.96 36.03
N SER A 174 -49.59 -4.88 36.30
CA SER A 174 -49.73 -4.14 37.56
C SER A 174 -51.12 -3.51 37.69
N ALA A 175 -51.67 -2.95 36.61
CA ALA A 175 -53.03 -2.43 36.58
C ALA A 175 -54.08 -3.55 36.76
N GLU A 176 -53.89 -4.71 36.11
CA GLU A 176 -54.77 -5.86 36.28
C GLU A 176 -54.75 -6.42 37.72
N MET A 177 -53.58 -6.45 38.36
CA MET A 177 -53.45 -6.87 39.77
C MET A 177 -54.23 -5.96 40.71
N THR A 178 -54.10 -4.63 40.55
CA THR A 178 -54.88 -3.68 41.39
C THR A 178 -56.39 -3.83 41.18
N GLN A 179 -56.84 -4.07 39.94
CA GLN A 179 -58.24 -4.35 39.66
C GLN A 179 -58.71 -5.66 40.30
N LEU A 180 -57.89 -6.71 40.27
CA LEU A 180 -58.19 -8.00 40.86
C LEU A 180 -58.28 -7.92 42.39
N GLU A 181 -57.43 -7.12 43.03
CA GLU A 181 -57.52 -6.83 44.47
C GLU A 181 -58.83 -6.11 44.81
N ALA A 182 -59.22 -5.07 44.06
CA ALA A 182 -60.49 -4.38 44.25
C ALA A 182 -61.70 -5.32 44.12
N LEU A 183 -61.69 -6.21 43.12
CA LEU A 183 -62.74 -7.22 42.94
C LEU A 183 -62.78 -8.23 44.08
N LYS A 184 -61.63 -8.64 44.63
CA LYS A 184 -61.56 -9.52 45.81
C LYS A 184 -62.19 -8.85 47.04
N GLU A 185 -61.89 -7.57 47.28
CA GLU A 185 -62.49 -6.80 48.36
C GLU A 185 -64.01 -6.67 48.19
N GLU A 186 -64.47 -6.38 46.97
CA GLU A 186 -65.90 -6.33 46.68
C GLU A 186 -66.59 -7.69 46.90
N ASN A 187 -65.97 -8.78 46.46
CA ASN A 187 -66.50 -10.13 46.65
C ASN A 187 -66.61 -10.48 48.14
N LEU A 188 -65.57 -10.17 48.94
CA LEU A 188 -65.61 -10.30 50.40
C LEU A 188 -66.75 -9.49 51.02
N ARG A 189 -66.95 -8.24 50.57
CA ARG A 189 -68.05 -7.38 51.04
C ARG A 189 -69.42 -7.97 50.68
N LEU A 190 -69.59 -8.50 49.47
CA LEU A 190 -70.84 -9.12 49.03
C LEU A 190 -71.13 -10.42 49.81
N ASN A 191 -70.13 -11.26 50.05
CA ASN A 191 -70.29 -12.47 50.87
C ASN A 191 -70.73 -12.15 52.30
N ARG A 192 -70.15 -11.12 52.94
CA ARG A 192 -70.62 -10.67 54.27
C ARG A 192 -72.08 -10.19 54.25
N LYS A 193 -72.50 -9.53 53.17
CA LYS A 193 -73.91 -9.12 53.02
C LYS A 193 -74.83 -10.32 52.86
N LEU A 194 -74.44 -11.32 52.08
CA LEU A 194 -75.20 -12.56 51.92
C LEU A 194 -75.37 -13.28 53.26
N GLU A 195 -74.29 -13.45 54.02
CA GLU A 195 -74.33 -14.07 55.35
C GLU A 195 -75.28 -13.32 56.30
N ASN A 196 -75.24 -11.98 56.31
CA ASN A 196 -76.18 -11.17 57.08
C ASN A 196 -77.64 -11.36 56.65
N ILE A 197 -77.91 -11.50 55.35
CA ILE A 197 -79.26 -11.75 54.83
C ILE A 197 -79.73 -13.15 55.20
N GLU A 198 -78.86 -14.17 55.13
CA GLU A 198 -79.17 -15.54 55.55
C GLU A 198 -79.51 -15.61 57.04
N VAL A 199 -78.73 -14.95 57.90
CA VAL A 199 -79.03 -14.81 59.34
C VAL A 199 -80.38 -14.12 59.55
N THR A 200 -80.65 -13.06 58.77
CA THR A 200 -81.93 -12.34 58.84
C THR A 200 -83.09 -13.22 58.37
N GLN A 201 -82.94 -14.01 57.30
CA GLN A 201 -83.98 -14.94 56.83
C GLN A 201 -84.20 -16.12 57.78
N GLN A 202 -83.15 -16.65 58.41
CA GLN A 202 -83.29 -17.66 59.46
C GLN A 202 -84.05 -17.10 60.67
N SER A 203 -83.90 -15.81 61.00
CA SER A 203 -84.71 -15.16 62.05
C SER A 203 -86.18 -14.90 61.65
N ILE A 204 -86.49 -14.83 60.35
CA ILE A 204 -87.87 -14.65 59.84
C ILE A 204 -88.65 -15.98 59.79
N GLN A 205 -87.98 -17.13 59.62
CA GLN A 205 -88.66 -18.45 59.66
C GLN A 205 -89.14 -18.89 61.07
N VAL A 206 -88.89 -18.11 62.13
CA VAL A 206 -89.34 -18.43 63.50
C VAL A 206 -90.67 -17.73 63.87
N GLN A 207 -91.31 -16.99 62.97
CA GLN A 207 -92.69 -16.47 63.22
C GLN A 207 -93.79 -17.36 62.60
N PRO A 208 -94.82 -17.77 63.38
CA PRO A 208 -95.92 -18.59 62.87
C PRO A 208 -96.90 -17.75 62.03
N ARG A 209 -97.21 -18.23 60.83
CA ARG A 209 -98.20 -17.65 59.91
C ARG A 209 -99.60 -18.27 60.14
N PRO A 210 -100.71 -17.52 60.25
CA PRO A 210 -102.07 -18.05 60.14
C PRO A 210 -102.53 -18.20 58.67
N LYS A 211 -103.55 -19.05 58.49
CA LYS A 211 -104.03 -19.74 57.28
C LYS A 211 -104.78 -18.90 56.21
N ALA A 212 -104.68 -19.38 54.95
CA ALA A 212 -105.77 -19.80 54.03
C ALA A 212 -105.86 -19.12 52.64
N ALA A 213 -106.14 -20.00 51.66
CA ALA A 213 -106.74 -19.86 50.31
C ALA A 213 -105.83 -19.56 49.08
N ALA A 214 -105.78 -20.56 48.19
CA ALA A 214 -105.45 -20.47 46.74
C ALA A 214 -106.70 -20.01 45.94
N PRO A 215 -106.63 -19.51 44.67
CA PRO A 215 -106.10 -20.20 43.47
C PRO A 215 -105.25 -19.29 42.53
N ALA A 216 -104.23 -19.82 41.83
CA ALA A 216 -104.16 -20.27 40.41
C ALA A 216 -103.67 -19.18 39.40
N PRO A 217 -103.02 -19.57 38.28
CA PRO A 217 -101.79 -18.94 37.80
C PRO A 217 -101.93 -18.17 36.48
N GLU A 218 -101.08 -17.17 36.26
CA GLU A 218 -100.76 -16.68 34.91
C GLU A 218 -99.25 -16.55 34.71
N ALA A 219 -98.82 -17.19 33.63
CA ALA A 219 -97.45 -17.25 33.15
C ALA A 219 -97.03 -15.91 32.55
N ILE A 220 -95.84 -15.44 32.92
CA ILE A 220 -95.09 -14.48 32.09
C ILE A 220 -93.65 -14.97 31.97
N VAL A 221 -93.36 -15.37 30.74
CA VAL A 221 -92.04 -15.72 30.20
C VAL A 221 -91.19 -14.46 30.12
N ILE A 222 -89.97 -14.50 30.66
CA ILE A 222 -88.92 -13.51 30.36
C ILE A 222 -87.67 -14.28 29.88
N PRO A 223 -87.12 -13.95 28.69
CA PRO A 223 -86.06 -14.72 28.06
C PRO A 223 -84.69 -14.50 28.71
N VAL A 224 -84.03 -15.61 29.05
CA VAL A 224 -82.59 -15.64 29.37
C VAL A 224 -81.81 -15.47 28.07
N LYS A 225 -81.18 -14.31 27.91
CA LYS A 225 -80.19 -14.08 26.85
C LYS A 225 -78.87 -14.72 27.30
N VAL A 226 -78.64 -15.94 26.85
CA VAL A 226 -77.36 -16.65 26.95
C VAL A 226 -76.33 -15.85 26.15
N VAL A 227 -75.33 -15.30 26.84
CA VAL A 227 -74.13 -14.74 26.21
C VAL A 227 -73.13 -15.88 26.11
N GLU A 228 -72.76 -16.21 24.87
CA GLU A 228 -71.77 -17.21 24.49
C GLU A 228 -70.39 -16.91 25.12
N PRO A 229 -69.62 -17.93 25.55
CA PRO A 229 -68.20 -17.77 25.78
C PRO A 229 -67.44 -17.72 24.44
N PRO A 230 -66.39 -16.89 24.31
CA PRO A 230 -65.60 -16.85 23.09
C PRO A 230 -64.78 -18.13 22.90
N VAL A 231 -64.79 -18.51 21.63
CA VAL A 231 -64.05 -19.57 20.93
C VAL A 231 -62.62 -19.77 21.44
N ALA A 232 -62.33 -21.01 21.81
CA ALA A 232 -60.98 -21.52 21.94
C ALA A 232 -60.32 -21.58 20.56
N GLU A 233 -59.35 -20.69 20.31
CA GLU A 233 -58.50 -20.75 19.13
C GLU A 233 -57.42 -21.81 19.35
N LYS A 234 -57.51 -22.88 18.55
CA LYS A 234 -56.47 -23.89 18.41
C LYS A 234 -55.27 -23.32 17.66
N GLY A 235 -54.09 -23.54 18.22
CA GLY A 235 -52.99 -24.13 17.46
C GLY A 235 -51.97 -23.17 16.87
N ILE A 236 -50.88 -22.98 17.60
CA ILE A 236 -49.56 -22.86 16.97
C ILE A 236 -48.67 -23.89 17.66
N ALA A 237 -48.27 -24.90 16.88
CA ALA A 237 -47.35 -25.93 17.29
C ALA A 237 -45.99 -25.32 17.58
N ALA A 238 -45.50 -25.52 18.80
CA ALA A 238 -44.09 -25.36 19.12
C ALA A 238 -43.32 -26.50 18.42
N GLN A 239 -42.57 -26.16 17.37
CA GLN A 239 -41.46 -26.98 16.91
C GLN A 239 -40.29 -26.72 17.87
N THR A 240 -40.03 -27.70 18.72
CA THR A 240 -38.82 -27.77 19.54
C THR A 240 -37.70 -28.29 18.65
N GLU A 241 -37.01 -27.40 17.95
CA GLU A 241 -35.74 -27.75 17.30
C GLU A 241 -34.62 -27.59 18.35
N ALA A 242 -34.10 -28.74 18.79
CA ALA A 242 -33.00 -28.82 19.72
C ALA A 242 -31.73 -28.30 19.05
N ASN A 243 -31.29 -27.10 19.46
CA ASN A 243 -29.98 -26.58 19.09
C ASN A 243 -28.90 -27.32 19.91
N PRO A 244 -27.86 -27.90 19.26
CA PRO A 244 -26.79 -28.60 19.96
C PRO A 244 -25.95 -27.65 20.84
N PRO A 245 -25.29 -28.18 21.88
CA PRO A 245 -24.48 -27.38 22.79
C PRO A 245 -23.32 -26.68 22.06
N PRO A 246 -22.91 -25.49 22.54
CA PRO A 246 -21.76 -24.78 21.98
C PRO A 246 -20.48 -25.63 22.14
N PRO A 247 -19.55 -25.57 21.17
CA PRO A 247 -18.26 -26.23 21.30
C PRO A 247 -17.51 -25.65 22.50
N ALA A 248 -16.89 -26.55 23.26
CA ALA A 248 -16.05 -26.20 24.40
C ALA A 248 -15.00 -25.16 23.98
N HIS A 249 -14.98 -24.03 24.69
CA HIS A 249 -13.92 -23.05 24.59
C HIS A 249 -12.60 -23.71 24.99
N GLU A 250 -11.76 -23.98 23.99
CA GLU A 250 -10.35 -24.27 24.19
C GLU A 250 -9.70 -23.03 24.77
N VAL A 251 -9.39 -23.09 26.07
CA VAL A 251 -8.69 -22.07 26.81
C VAL A 251 -7.27 -21.99 26.25
N ALA A 252 -7.02 -20.98 25.43
CA ALA A 252 -5.67 -20.64 25.01
C ALA A 252 -4.82 -20.29 26.25
N PRO A 253 -3.55 -20.76 26.31
CA PRO A 253 -2.65 -20.46 27.43
C PRO A 253 -2.37 -18.95 27.54
N PRO A 254 -2.02 -18.46 28.74
CA PRO A 254 -1.76 -17.05 28.97
C PRO A 254 -0.57 -16.57 28.15
N VAL A 255 -0.80 -15.52 27.36
CA VAL A 255 0.24 -14.80 26.63
C VAL A 255 1.11 -14.08 27.67
N GLU A 256 2.35 -14.55 27.76
CA GLU A 256 3.45 -13.92 28.48
C GLU A 256 3.57 -12.44 28.08
N ALA A 257 3.60 -11.57 29.08
CA ALA A 257 3.57 -10.12 28.91
C ALA A 257 4.78 -9.66 28.08
N ALA A 258 4.53 -9.31 26.81
CA ALA A 258 5.49 -8.59 25.99
C ALA A 258 5.70 -7.20 26.58
N GLU A 259 6.96 -6.90 26.89
CA GLU A 259 7.43 -5.61 27.37
C GLU A 259 7.01 -4.47 26.42
N PRO A 260 6.68 -3.27 26.95
CA PRO A 260 6.34 -2.14 26.12
C PRO A 260 7.53 -1.73 25.23
N PRO A 261 7.28 -1.26 23.99
CA PRO A 261 8.35 -0.78 23.14
C PRO A 261 9.05 0.40 23.80
N VAL A 262 10.37 0.29 23.93
CA VAL A 262 11.27 1.37 24.29
C VAL A 262 11.03 2.51 23.30
N THR A 263 10.42 3.59 23.78
CA THR A 263 10.42 4.88 23.10
C THR A 263 11.86 5.35 22.97
N GLU A 264 12.45 5.06 21.81
CA GLU A 264 13.71 5.63 21.39
C GLU A 264 13.50 7.14 21.25
N ARG A 265 13.97 7.88 22.26
CA ARG A 265 14.02 9.34 22.24
C ARG A 265 14.76 9.77 20.99
N MET A 266 14.06 10.49 20.11
CA MET A 266 14.71 11.30 19.09
C MET A 266 15.76 12.19 19.78
N PRO A 267 17.02 12.25 19.29
CA PRO A 267 17.96 13.24 19.79
C PRO A 267 17.44 14.63 19.45
N ASP A 268 17.38 15.50 20.47
CA ASP A 268 17.23 16.94 20.31
C ASP A 268 18.32 17.43 19.36
N VAL A 269 17.93 17.71 18.11
CA VAL A 269 18.76 18.46 17.18
C VAL A 269 18.72 19.91 17.64
N VAL A 270 19.69 20.25 18.50
CA VAL A 270 20.06 21.63 18.81
C VAL A 270 20.54 22.25 17.50
N ALA A 271 19.66 23.01 16.86
CA ALA A 271 20.01 23.85 15.73
C ALA A 271 20.84 25.04 16.26
N GLU A 272 22.17 24.95 16.14
CA GLU A 272 23.02 26.13 16.17
C GLU A 272 22.71 27.02 14.95
N PRO A 273 22.48 28.33 15.12
CA PRO A 273 22.34 29.23 13.99
C PRO A 273 23.72 29.58 13.43
N GLU A 274 24.11 28.93 12.33
CA GLU A 274 25.19 29.41 11.48
C GLU A 274 24.80 30.78 10.89
N LYS A 275 25.61 31.79 11.21
CA LYS A 275 25.62 33.09 10.55
C LYS A 275 26.02 32.90 9.08
N VAL A 276 25.04 32.87 8.18
CA VAL A 276 25.30 33.06 6.75
C VAL A 276 25.36 34.55 6.45
N SER A 277 26.60 35.01 6.34
CA SER A 277 27.01 36.26 5.71
C SER A 277 26.45 36.36 4.29
N GLY A 278 26.09 37.58 3.90
CA GLY A 278 25.24 37.88 2.75
C GLY A 278 25.71 37.40 1.39
N ALA A 279 24.72 37.18 0.53
CA ALA A 279 24.83 37.21 -0.91
C ALA A 279 23.59 37.96 -1.45
N GLU A 280 23.85 38.95 -2.31
CA GLU A 280 22.87 39.84 -2.93
C GLU A 280 21.79 39.08 -3.74
N PRO A 281 20.55 39.60 -3.80
CA PRO A 281 19.54 39.06 -4.69
C PRO A 281 19.86 39.43 -6.15
N SER A 282 20.23 38.41 -6.93
CA SER A 282 20.34 38.52 -8.39
C SER A 282 18.95 38.73 -9.01
N LYS A 283 18.89 39.67 -9.94
CA LYS A 283 17.74 40.07 -10.77
C LYS A 283 16.99 38.86 -11.37
N PRO A 284 15.66 38.93 -11.51
CA PRO A 284 14.91 37.96 -12.30
C PRO A 284 15.21 38.16 -13.79
N GLU A 285 15.68 37.10 -14.42
CA GLU A 285 15.88 36.96 -15.86
C GLU A 285 14.51 36.93 -16.56
N GLU A 286 14.34 37.85 -17.51
CA GLU A 286 13.14 38.14 -18.26
C GLU A 286 12.86 36.99 -19.25
N ALA A 287 11.70 36.33 -19.09
CA ALA A 287 11.28 35.25 -19.96
C ALA A 287 11.05 35.76 -21.40
N PRO A 288 11.57 35.10 -22.44
CA PRO A 288 11.32 35.51 -23.82
C PRO A 288 9.85 35.24 -24.21
N ALA A 289 9.26 36.24 -24.88
CA ALA A 289 7.90 36.24 -25.38
C ALA A 289 7.64 35.09 -26.38
N PRO A 290 6.40 34.55 -26.43
CA PRO A 290 6.03 33.53 -27.40
C PRO A 290 5.99 34.11 -28.83
N LEU A 291 6.64 33.41 -29.76
CA LEU A 291 6.61 33.69 -31.19
C LEU A 291 5.17 33.53 -31.73
N ASP A 292 4.67 34.61 -32.32
CA ASP A 292 3.42 34.66 -33.06
C ASP A 292 3.39 33.64 -34.20
N ALA A 293 2.34 32.82 -34.19
CA ALA A 293 1.92 32.01 -35.32
C ALA A 293 1.19 32.90 -36.34
N ALA A 294 1.91 33.34 -37.39
CA ALA A 294 1.31 33.74 -38.65
C ALA A 294 1.46 32.55 -39.62
N SER A 295 0.40 31.79 -39.93
CA SER A 295 -0.63 32.16 -40.91
C SER A 295 -0.05 32.73 -42.19
N SER A 296 0.26 31.87 -43.14
CA SER A 296 0.13 32.16 -44.56
C SER A 296 -0.25 30.88 -45.28
N ALA A 297 -1.56 30.77 -45.51
CA ALA A 297 -2.11 30.04 -46.63
C ALA A 297 -1.72 30.79 -47.91
N GLU A 298 -1.19 30.09 -48.92
CA GLU A 298 -1.47 30.40 -50.32
C GLU A 298 -1.08 29.22 -51.23
N LYS A 299 -2.10 28.72 -51.93
CA LYS A 299 -2.16 28.03 -53.23
C LYS A 299 -1.17 26.91 -53.56
#